data_AF-W5N8T6-F1
#
_entry.id   AF-W5N8T6-F1
#
_cell.length_a   1.000
_cell.length_b   1.000
_cell.length_c   1.000
_cell.angle_alpha   90.00
_cell.angle_beta   90.00
_cell.angle_gamma   90.00
#
_symmetry.space_group_name_H-M   'P 1'
#
loop_
_entity.id
_entity.type
_entity.pdbx_description
1 polymer ?
#
loop_
_entity_poly.entity_id
_entity_poly.type
_entity_poly.pdbx_seq_one_letter_code
_entity_poly.pdbx_strand_id
1 'polypeptide(L)'
;MHPNATYTGQRTISRDDVWGIQRLYEPPPVDTTTASPASKIKTKLVPRGKIVNFRCGNRASRVPPKVSWYKDGELLSSSVPGYISMKNHELRIVANEFNEGQYTCRILRQGTIITANSWIIRLKPEELSS
;
A
#
# COMPACT_ATOMS: atom_id res chain seq x y z
N MET A 1 -1.40 0.95 -56.91
CA MET A 1 -1.44 -0.51 -57.03
C MET A 1 -0.81 -1.11 -55.77
N HIS A 2 -1.62 -1.69 -54.89
CA HIS A 2 -1.38 -2.94 -54.17
C HIS A 2 -2.77 -3.40 -53.67
N PRO A 3 -3.32 -4.52 -54.20
CA PRO A 3 -4.74 -4.88 -54.07
C PRO A 3 -5.05 -5.78 -52.85
N ASN A 4 -6.33 -5.78 -52.48
CA ASN A 4 -7.10 -6.77 -51.71
C ASN A 4 -6.66 -7.13 -50.28
N ALA A 5 -7.37 -6.54 -49.30
CA ALA A 5 -7.73 -7.25 -48.07
C ALA A 5 -8.89 -8.20 -48.39
N THR A 6 -8.58 -9.48 -48.58
CA THR A 6 -9.60 -10.53 -48.75
C THR A 6 -10.37 -10.69 -47.44
N TYR A 7 -11.65 -10.29 -47.40
CA TYR A 7 -12.56 -10.63 -46.32
C TYR A 7 -12.89 -12.11 -46.40
N THR A 8 -12.03 -12.96 -45.83
CA THR A 8 -12.32 -14.38 -45.67
C THR A 8 -13.34 -14.52 -44.54
N GLY A 9 -14.59 -14.83 -44.91
CA GLY A 9 -15.67 -15.13 -43.97
C GLY A 9 -15.41 -16.42 -43.18
N GLN A 10 -14.46 -16.40 -42.26
CA GLN A 10 -14.25 -17.46 -41.29
C GLN A 10 -15.33 -17.35 -40.20
N ARG A 11 -16.30 -18.27 -40.23
CA ARG A 11 -17.34 -18.40 -39.19
C ARG A 11 -16.83 -19.07 -37.90
N THR A 12 -15.56 -19.43 -37.84
CA THR A 12 -14.95 -20.14 -36.72
C THR A 12 -13.72 -19.37 -36.25
N ILE A 13 -13.84 -18.79 -35.07
CA ILE A 13 -12.74 -18.15 -34.34
C ILE A 13 -11.75 -19.25 -33.97
N SER A 14 -10.50 -19.15 -34.43
CA SER A 14 -9.45 -20.09 -34.05
C SER A 14 -8.87 -19.73 -32.68
N ARG A 15 -8.21 -20.69 -32.04
CA ARG A 15 -7.57 -20.46 -30.74
C ARG A 15 -6.49 -19.37 -30.83
N ASP A 16 -5.82 -19.26 -31.97
CA ASP A 16 -4.81 -18.23 -32.23
C ASP A 16 -5.42 -16.82 -32.38
N ASP A 17 -6.64 -16.71 -32.93
CA ASP A 17 -7.38 -15.44 -32.98
C ASP A 17 -7.77 -14.98 -31.58
N VAL A 18 -8.22 -15.90 -30.71
CA VAL A 18 -8.52 -15.61 -29.30
C VAL A 18 -7.26 -15.14 -28.57
N TRP A 19 -6.13 -15.82 -28.77
CA TRP A 19 -4.84 -15.43 -28.19
C TRP A 19 -4.36 -14.05 -28.70
N GLY A 20 -4.59 -13.75 -29.97
CA GLY A 20 -4.28 -12.44 -30.57
C GLY A 20 -5.10 -11.31 -29.96
N ILE A 21 -6.41 -11.51 -29.79
CA ILE A 21 -7.31 -10.52 -29.17
C ILE A 21 -6.99 -10.37 -27.68
N GLN A 22 -6.68 -11.46 -26.97
CA GLN A 22 -6.30 -11.41 -25.56
C GLN A 22 -5.05 -10.54 -25.36
N ARG A 23 -4.03 -10.67 -26.21
CA ARG A 23 -2.84 -9.82 -26.15
C ARG A 23 -3.10 -8.32 -26.40
N LEU A 24 -4.16 -7.97 -27.12
CA LEU A 24 -4.51 -6.57 -27.42
C LEU A 24 -5.26 -5.90 -26.26
N TYR A 25 -5.90 -6.68 -25.39
CA TYR A 25 -6.64 -6.20 -24.21
C TYR A 25 -6.01 -6.60 -22.88
N GLU A 26 -4.91 -7.34 -22.89
CA GLU A 26 -4.16 -7.65 -21.69
C GLU A 26 -3.50 -6.35 -21.19
N PRO A 27 -3.88 -5.84 -20.00
CA PRO A 27 -3.10 -4.79 -19.38
C PRO A 27 -1.67 -5.33 -19.25
N PRO A 28 -0.63 -4.49 -19.43
CA PRO A 28 0.74 -4.97 -19.33
C PRO A 28 0.88 -5.80 -18.06
N PRO A 29 1.49 -7.00 -18.11
CA PRO A 29 1.85 -7.68 -16.88
C PRO A 29 2.60 -6.64 -16.07
N VAL A 30 2.13 -6.35 -14.86
CA VAL A 30 2.77 -5.34 -14.01
C VAL A 30 4.19 -5.82 -13.80
N ASP A 31 5.09 -5.28 -14.62
CA ASP A 31 6.47 -5.71 -14.72
C ASP A 31 7.06 -5.51 -13.34
N THR A 32 7.17 -6.64 -12.64
CA THR A 32 7.84 -6.73 -11.35
C THR A 32 9.33 -6.71 -11.66
N THR A 33 9.84 -5.59 -12.15
CA THR A 33 11.27 -5.32 -12.40
C THR A 33 11.56 -3.84 -12.13
N THR A 34 11.28 -3.44 -10.89
CA THR A 34 12.22 -2.70 -10.06
C THR A 34 11.90 -3.22 -8.68
N ALA A 35 12.78 -4.06 -8.13
CA ALA A 35 12.63 -4.61 -6.79
C ALA A 35 12.80 -3.47 -5.76
N SER A 36 11.78 -2.60 -5.67
CA SER A 36 11.41 -2.02 -4.40
C SER A 36 11.12 -3.20 -3.49
N PRO A 37 11.74 -3.31 -2.30
CA PRO A 37 11.52 -4.45 -1.43
C PRO A 37 10.02 -4.54 -1.23
N ALA A 38 9.42 -5.67 -1.62
CA ALA A 38 8.00 -5.92 -1.41
C ALA A 38 7.72 -5.75 0.08
N SER A 39 7.34 -4.55 0.49
CA SER A 39 7.19 -4.18 1.87
C SER A 39 5.93 -4.90 2.31
N LYS A 40 6.09 -6.09 2.89
CA LYS A 40 4.97 -6.90 3.39
C LYS A 40 4.11 -6.03 4.29
N ILE A 41 2.96 -5.59 3.77
CA ILE A 41 2.05 -4.72 4.48
C ILE A 41 1.33 -5.58 5.52
N LYS A 42 1.40 -5.18 6.79
CA LYS A 42 0.80 -5.94 7.89
C LYS A 42 -0.58 -5.39 8.23
N THR A 43 -1.63 -6.19 8.04
CA THR A 43 -2.98 -5.83 8.46
C THR A 43 -3.18 -6.06 9.96
N LYS A 44 -3.78 -5.09 10.65
CA LYS A 44 -4.18 -5.15 12.05
C LYS A 44 -5.68 -4.90 12.16
N LEU A 45 -6.41 -5.91 12.62
CA LEU A 45 -7.81 -5.77 13.05
C LEU A 45 -7.84 -5.29 14.49
N VAL A 46 -8.50 -4.17 14.75
CA VAL A 46 -8.45 -3.49 16.05
C VAL A 46 -9.85 -3.14 16.49
N PRO A 47 -10.28 -3.49 17.73
CA PRO A 47 -11.57 -3.05 18.23
C PRO A 47 -11.64 -1.52 18.31
N ARG A 48 -12.83 -0.98 18.07
CA ARG A 48 -13.11 0.46 18.18
C ARG A 48 -12.68 1.01 19.55
N GLY A 49 -12.10 2.21 19.54
CA GLY A 49 -11.60 2.91 20.73
C GLY A 49 -10.28 2.38 21.30
N LYS A 50 -9.78 1.22 20.83
CA LYS A 50 -8.48 0.69 21.26
C LYS A 50 -7.34 1.42 20.57
N ILE A 51 -6.18 1.37 21.20
CA ILE A 51 -5.01 2.13 20.77
C ILE A 51 -3.99 1.20 20.13
N VAL A 52 -3.49 1.60 18.97
CA VAL A 52 -2.41 0.93 18.25
C VAL A 52 -1.15 1.77 18.35
N ASN A 53 -0.05 1.15 18.76
CA ASN A 53 1.27 1.75 18.73
C ASN A 53 2.11 1.08 17.63
N PHE A 54 2.66 1.90 16.74
CA PHE A 54 3.65 1.49 15.75
C PHE A 54 5.00 2.09 16.10
N ARG A 55 6.03 1.27 15.96
CA ARG A 55 7.41 1.71 16.09
C ARG A 55 8.11 1.56 14.76
N CYS A 56 8.89 2.58 14.41
CA CYS A 56 9.69 2.57 13.21
C CYS A 56 11.19 2.58 13.51
N GLY A 57 11.92 1.68 12.85
CA GLY A 57 13.38 1.58 12.97
C GLY A 57 13.88 1.12 14.34
N ASN A 58 15.20 1.13 14.49
CA ASN A 58 15.89 0.77 15.74
C ASN A 58 16.31 2.04 16.51
N ARG A 59 16.23 1.99 17.85
CA ARG A 59 16.67 3.08 18.74
C ARG A 59 18.19 3.16 18.90
N ALA A 60 18.93 2.13 18.50
CA ALA A 60 20.37 1.98 18.79
C ALA A 60 21.32 2.84 17.92
N SER A 61 20.82 3.76 17.10
CA SER A 61 21.69 4.57 16.24
C SER A 61 22.19 5.82 16.95
N ARG A 62 23.50 6.08 16.86
CA ARG A 62 24.16 7.28 17.43
C ARG A 62 23.57 8.59 16.93
N VAL A 63 23.07 8.60 15.70
CA VAL A 63 22.36 9.75 15.09
C VAL A 63 20.94 9.28 14.79
N PRO A 64 19.91 9.83 15.45
CA PRO A 64 18.53 9.46 15.17
C PRO A 64 18.18 9.83 13.72
N PRO A 65 17.75 8.88 12.88
CA PRO A 65 17.35 9.19 11.52
C PRO A 65 16.01 9.95 11.50
N LYS A 66 15.76 10.70 10.42
CA LYS A 66 14.49 11.41 10.27
C LYS A 66 13.38 10.41 9.98
N VAL A 67 12.39 10.32 10.87
CA VAL A 67 11.20 9.48 10.70
C VAL A 67 10.06 10.32 10.16
N SER A 68 9.36 9.81 9.16
CA SER A 68 8.15 10.42 8.60
C SER A 68 7.05 9.39 8.49
N TRP A 69 5.84 9.76 8.89
CA TRP A 69 4.66 8.90 8.88
C TRP A 69 3.68 9.36 7.82
N TYR A 70 3.03 8.41 7.19
CA TYR A 70 2.06 8.64 6.13
C TYR A 70 0.78 7.88 6.43
N LYS A 71 -0.37 8.47 6.15
CA LYS A 71 -1.68 7.81 6.16
C LYS A 71 -2.22 7.85 4.74
N ASP A 72 -2.54 6.69 4.17
CA ASP A 72 -3.10 6.53 2.82
C ASP A 72 -2.27 7.24 1.73
N GLY A 73 -0.95 7.34 1.95
CA GLY A 73 0.00 8.01 1.05
C GLY A 73 0.27 9.49 1.38
N GLU A 74 -0.53 10.12 2.24
CA GLU A 74 -0.38 11.51 2.65
C GLU A 74 0.51 11.65 3.88
N LEU A 75 1.40 12.67 3.90
CA LEU A 75 2.30 12.92 5.02
C LEU A 75 1.53 13.42 6.25
N LEU A 76 1.64 12.68 7.36
CA LEU A 76 1.17 13.14 8.66
C LEU A 76 2.14 14.21 9.17
N SER A 77 1.78 15.47 8.95
CA SER A 77 2.62 16.62 9.30
C SER A 77 2.65 16.91 10.81
N SER A 78 1.56 16.62 11.53
CA SER A 78 1.44 16.86 12.97
C SER A 78 0.52 15.87 13.66
N SER A 79 0.65 15.77 14.99
CA SER A 79 -0.29 15.00 15.82
C SER A 79 -1.70 15.60 15.77
N VAL A 80 -2.71 14.74 15.90
CA VAL A 80 -4.12 15.13 16.04
C VAL A 80 -4.54 14.88 17.50
N PRO A 81 -4.84 15.92 18.29
CA PRO A 81 -5.19 15.77 19.71
C PRO A 81 -6.27 14.71 19.94
N GLY A 82 -6.02 13.78 20.87
CA GLY A 82 -6.94 12.71 21.22
C GLY A 82 -6.97 11.51 20.26
N TYR A 83 -6.50 11.63 19.00
CA TYR A 83 -6.63 10.58 17.99
C TYR A 83 -5.30 10.01 17.50
N ILE A 84 -4.35 10.88 17.12
CA ILE A 84 -3.07 10.49 16.54
C ILE A 84 -1.95 11.25 17.25
N SER A 85 -0.97 10.52 17.77
CA SER A 85 0.19 11.11 18.44
C SER A 85 1.48 10.57 17.83
N MET A 86 2.28 11.49 17.29
CA MET A 86 3.62 11.23 16.77
C MET A 86 4.65 11.71 17.79
N LYS A 87 5.46 10.78 18.30
CA LYS A 87 6.54 11.10 19.22
C LYS A 87 7.78 10.27 18.89
N ASN A 88 8.88 10.95 18.59
CA ASN A 88 10.14 10.32 18.19
C ASN A 88 9.93 9.38 16.99
N HIS A 89 10.09 8.07 17.19
CA HIS A 89 9.91 7.04 16.16
C HIS A 89 8.64 6.20 16.39
N GLU A 90 7.69 6.73 17.15
CA GLU A 90 6.47 6.05 17.56
C GLU A 90 5.24 6.81 17.07
N LEU A 91 4.27 6.05 16.55
CA LEU A 91 2.98 6.54 16.11
C LEU A 91 1.91 5.81 16.92
N ARG A 92 1.12 6.58 17.67
CA ARG A 92 0.01 6.10 18.49
C ARG A 92 -1.31 6.56 17.87
N ILE A 93 -2.19 5.61 17.59
CA ILE A 93 -3.46 5.85 16.88
C ILE A 93 -4.60 5.25 17.69
N VAL A 94 -5.67 6.02 17.92
CA VAL A 94 -6.95 5.50 18.42
C VAL A 94 -7.75 4.92 17.26
N ALA A 95 -8.15 3.65 17.36
CA ALA A 95 -8.92 2.98 16.32
C ALA A 95 -10.36 3.51 16.28
N ASN A 96 -10.74 4.12 15.16
CA ASN A 96 -12.08 4.55 14.81
C ASN A 96 -12.19 4.55 13.27
N GLU A 97 -13.36 4.86 12.74
CA GLU A 97 -13.66 4.83 11.30
C GLU A 97 -12.79 5.81 10.50
N PHE A 98 -12.47 6.96 11.08
CA PHE A 98 -11.64 7.98 10.45
C PHE A 98 -10.16 7.59 10.40
N ASN A 99 -9.73 6.77 11.35
CA ASN A 99 -8.35 6.35 11.53
C ASN A 99 -8.05 4.98 10.91
N GLU A 100 -9.02 4.32 10.27
CA GLU A 100 -8.74 3.22 9.35
C GLU A 100 -7.92 3.71 8.16
N GLY A 101 -7.11 2.82 7.60
CA GLY A 101 -6.26 3.13 6.46
C GLY A 101 -4.88 2.48 6.52
N GLN A 102 -4.07 2.77 5.50
CA GLN A 102 -2.69 2.32 5.39
C GLN A 102 -1.75 3.35 6.01
N TYR A 103 -1.05 2.95 7.06
CA TYR A 103 0.00 3.74 7.70
C TYR A 103 1.37 3.27 7.23
N THR A 104 2.17 4.20 6.70
CA THR A 104 3.53 3.91 6.27
C THR A 104 4.51 4.76 7.04
N CYS A 105 5.50 4.13 7.66
CA CYS A 105 6.68 4.83 8.13
C CYS A 105 7.77 4.83 7.06
N ARG A 106 8.43 5.97 6.86
CA ARG A 106 9.68 6.09 6.10
C ARG A 106 10.78 6.66 6.98
N ILE A 107 11.94 6.02 6.97
CA ILE A 107 13.14 6.49 7.65
C ILE A 107 14.10 7.03 6.60
N LEU A 108 14.47 8.31 6.73
CA LEU A 108 15.41 8.99 5.86
C LEU A 108 16.75 9.20 6.58
N ARG A 109 17.83 8.85 5.89
CA ARG A 109 19.21 9.13 6.31
C ARG A 109 19.94 9.78 5.14
N GLN A 110 20.44 11.00 5.34
CA GLN A 110 21.14 11.78 4.31
C GLN A 110 20.34 11.90 2.99
N GLY A 111 19.01 12.05 3.08
CA GLY A 111 18.12 12.17 1.92
C GLY A 111 17.64 10.84 1.32
N THR A 112 18.26 9.71 1.68
CA THR A 112 17.88 8.38 1.17
C THR A 112 16.93 7.67 2.12
N ILE A 113 15.88 7.03 1.58
CA ILE A 113 14.98 6.17 2.35
C ILE A 113 15.70 4.85 2.65
N ILE A 114 16.02 4.60 3.92
CA ILE A 114 16.72 3.38 4.36
C ILE A 114 15.78 2.30 4.88
N THR A 115 14.54 2.66 5.24
CA THR A 115 13.54 1.70 5.73
C THR A 115 12.15 2.24 5.46
N ALA A 116 11.26 1.39 4.95
CA ALA A 116 9.85 1.67 4.83
C ALA A 116 9.04 0.49 5.38
N ASN A 117 8.19 0.75 6.37
CA ASN A 117 7.28 -0.25 6.94
C ASN A 117 5.84 0.22 6.78
N SER A 118 4.95 -0.67 6.34
CA SER A 118 3.55 -0.34 6.10
C SER A 118 2.62 -1.26 6.89
N TRP A 119 1.57 -0.70 7.44
CA TRP A 119 0.52 -1.39 8.18
C TRP A 119 -0.85 -0.93 7.70
N ILE A 120 -1.81 -1.84 7.62
CA ILE A 120 -3.22 -1.50 7.38
C ILE A 120 -3.94 -1.61 8.72
N ILE A 121 -4.56 -0.54 9.18
CA ILE A 121 -5.50 -0.58 10.31
C ILE A 121 -6.90 -0.76 9.74
N ARG A 122 -7.62 -1.76 10.28
CA ARG A 122 -9.04 -1.95 10.07
C ARG A 122 -9.74 -2.19 11.40
N LEU A 123 -10.98 -1.77 11.51
CA LEU A 123 -11.80 -2.07 12.67
C LEU A 123 -12.16 -3.56 12.68
N LYS A 124 -12.12 -4.17 13.86
CA LYS A 124 -12.70 -5.50 14.05
C LYS A 124 -14.21 -5.37 13.88
N PRO A 125 -14.88 -6.26 13.11
CA PRO A 125 -16.33 -6.31 13.08
C PRO A 125 -16.87 -6.40 14.52
N GLU A 126 -17.91 -5.63 14.80
CA GLU A 126 -18.68 -5.80 16.01
C GLU A 126 -19.45 -7.10 15.84
N GLU A 127 -18.90 -8.20 16.38
CA GLU A 127 -19.65 -9.44 16.52
C GLU A 127 -20.86 -9.08 17.38
N LEU A 128 -22.05 -9.07 16.77
CA LEU A 128 -23.31 -8.92 17.47
C LEU A 128 -23.34 -9.97 18.57
N SER A 129 -23.06 -9.56 19.81
CA SER A 129 -23.23 -10.40 20.98
C SER A 129 -24.74 -10.57 21.13
N SER A 130 -25.25 -11.66 20.54
CA SER A 130 -26.61 -12.13 20.77
C SER A 130 -26.74 -12.78 22.13
#